data_AF-V7G700-F1
#
_entry.id   AF-V7G700-F1
#
_cell.length_a   1.000
_cell.length_b   1.000
_cell.length_c   1.000
_cell.angle_alpha   90.00
_cell.angle_beta   90.00
_cell.angle_gamma   90.00
#
_symmetry.space_group_name_H-M   'P 1'
#
loop_
_entity.id
_entity.type
_entity.pdbx_description
1 polymer ?
#
loop_
_entity_poly.entity_id
_entity_poly.type
_entity_poly.pdbx_seq_one_letter_code
_entity_poly.pdbx_strand_id
1 'polypeptide(L)'
;MTANNIDTYGGVEATVSPSTDDERTAPTVEGPDVGSTAANFGSTEKDDGDGVLDSAGSSRALVVSDGGTDGPADALCSSSPLAAAIARCVHWNEGNGLFGIAWKDKVNEGLVPALTLALRLKEEGKEAVEQVLREPYFKNTKGNTQKDKVFVIAVRLTFKPTEPSHMKLCYEYAAIIQCAEQLEIPLADFASWVANTSIATCKAKLAKIKRESSQNDVGGVNAPATDTHPPNVVNVPEDVSASKMAIAVANKAEWQAIIETADPSALKGALVQTIADYKGDDVAGLLNALRERLAAFPQASAQASNQ
;
A
#
# COMPACT_ATOMS: atom_id res chain seq x y z
N MET A 1 57.53 2.75 11.13
CA MET A 1 57.22 4.17 11.42
C MET A 1 56.80 4.81 10.11
N THR A 2 55.51 4.78 9.81
CA THR A 2 54.93 5.26 8.55
C THR A 2 54.02 6.44 8.89
N ALA A 3 54.35 7.58 8.31
CA ALA A 3 53.73 8.87 8.60
C ALA A 3 52.36 9.00 7.92
N ASN A 4 51.43 9.59 8.67
CA ASN A 4 50.09 9.97 8.25
C ASN A 4 50.15 11.17 7.29
N ASN A 5 49.39 11.11 6.20
CA ASN A 5 49.01 12.28 5.40
C ASN A 5 47.54 12.55 5.67
N ILE A 6 47.25 13.72 6.26
CA ILE A 6 45.91 14.23 6.55
C ILE A 6 45.65 15.30 5.50
N ASP A 7 44.78 15.01 4.53
CA ASP A 7 44.32 15.99 3.56
C ASP A 7 43.01 16.64 4.02
N THR A 8 43.13 17.96 4.15
CA THR A 8 42.14 18.98 4.44
C THR A 8 41.09 19.05 3.34
N TYR A 9 39.80 18.95 3.68
CA TYR A 9 38.71 19.38 2.79
C TYR A 9 38.07 20.65 3.32
N GLY A 10 38.19 21.70 2.49
CA GLY A 10 37.68 23.04 2.71
C GLY A 10 36.17 23.14 2.55
N GLY A 11 35.61 24.06 3.32
CA GLY A 11 34.22 24.48 3.24
C GLY A 11 33.92 25.23 1.94
N VAL A 12 32.68 25.08 1.49
CA VAL A 12 32.07 25.91 0.46
C VAL A 12 30.89 26.63 1.07
N GLU A 13 30.95 27.95 0.95
CA GLU A 13 30.04 28.94 1.51
C GLU A 13 28.67 28.88 0.83
N ALA A 14 27.62 29.04 1.64
CA ALA A 14 26.25 29.17 1.21
C ALA A 14 26.04 30.56 0.58
N THR A 15 25.72 30.58 -0.73
CA THR A 15 25.29 31.81 -1.40
C THR A 15 23.77 31.89 -1.31
N VAL A 16 23.28 32.70 -0.36
CA VAL A 16 21.87 33.11 -0.27
C VAL A 16 21.64 34.20 -1.32
N SER A 17 20.62 34.04 -2.17
CA SER A 17 20.13 35.11 -3.04
C SER A 17 18.64 35.36 -2.79
N PRO A 18 18.19 36.61 -2.92
CA PRO A 18 17.03 37.13 -2.22
C PRO A 18 15.72 36.91 -2.95
N SER A 19 14.67 36.90 -2.12
CA SER A 19 13.25 36.98 -2.43
C SER A 19 12.93 38.18 -3.33
N THR A 20 12.15 37.93 -4.39
CA THR A 20 11.36 38.96 -5.07
C THR A 20 9.89 38.60 -4.91
N ASP A 21 9.23 39.44 -4.13
CA ASP A 21 7.79 39.68 -4.17
C ASP A 21 7.30 39.81 -5.62
N ASP A 22 6.24 39.08 -5.96
CA ASP A 22 5.37 39.51 -7.04
C ASP A 22 3.90 39.34 -6.62
N GLU A 23 3.29 40.51 -6.56
CA GLU A 23 1.94 40.86 -6.17
C GLU A 23 1.04 40.69 -7.40
N ARG A 24 0.07 39.76 -7.41
CA ARG A 24 -1.07 39.86 -8.35
C ARG A 24 -2.30 39.02 -8.02
N THR A 25 -3.28 39.75 -7.50
CA THR A 25 -4.67 39.85 -7.98
C THR A 25 -5.54 38.58 -8.04
N ALA A 26 -6.47 38.51 -7.08
CA ALA A 26 -7.64 37.64 -7.12
C ALA A 26 -8.66 38.11 -8.18
N PRO A 27 -9.31 37.19 -8.92
CA PRO A 27 -10.60 37.47 -9.54
C PRO A 27 -11.75 36.89 -8.71
N THR A 28 -12.57 37.81 -8.19
CA THR A 28 -13.97 37.58 -7.81
C THR A 28 -14.75 37.17 -9.06
N VAL A 29 -15.42 36.01 -9.04
CA VAL A 29 -16.50 35.71 -9.99
C VAL A 29 -17.68 35.13 -9.23
N GLU A 30 -18.81 35.77 -9.48
CA GLU A 30 -20.14 35.59 -8.93
C GLU A 30 -20.74 34.20 -9.24
N GLY A 31 -21.68 33.77 -8.38
CA GLY A 31 -22.35 32.47 -8.45
C GLY A 31 -23.27 32.28 -9.66
N PRO A 32 -23.92 31.10 -9.71
CA PRO A 32 -25.36 31.16 -9.55
C PRO A 32 -25.91 30.17 -8.51
N ASP A 33 -26.81 30.73 -7.73
CA ASP A 33 -27.86 30.14 -6.92
C ASP A 33 -28.84 29.34 -7.80
N VAL A 34 -29.06 28.05 -7.50
CA VAL A 34 -30.36 27.35 -7.54
C VAL A 34 -30.19 25.87 -7.17
N GLY A 35 -31.01 25.37 -6.24
CA GLY A 35 -31.20 23.92 -6.12
C GLY A 35 -31.53 23.37 -4.73
N SER A 36 -32.43 24.02 -4.02
CA SER A 36 -33.05 23.49 -2.79
C SER A 36 -33.65 22.09 -3.04
N THR A 37 -33.24 21.08 -2.29
CA THR A 37 -34.00 19.83 -2.10
C THR A 37 -33.87 19.40 -0.65
N ALA A 38 -34.88 19.76 0.13
CA ALA A 38 -35.05 19.33 1.51
C ALA A 38 -35.42 17.84 1.54
N ALA A 39 -34.53 16.99 2.06
CA ALA A 39 -34.88 15.65 2.51
C ALA A 39 -35.10 15.69 4.03
N ASN A 40 -36.38 15.80 4.36
CA ASN A 40 -36.95 15.71 5.69
C ASN A 40 -36.77 14.27 6.22
N PHE A 41 -35.92 14.07 7.23
CA PHE A 41 -35.92 12.85 8.03
C PHE A 41 -36.21 13.19 9.48
N GLY A 42 -37.39 12.78 9.91
CA GLY A 42 -37.96 13.04 11.23
C GLY A 42 -37.06 12.53 12.35
N SER A 43 -36.84 13.43 13.30
CA SER A 43 -36.41 13.10 14.64
C SER A 43 -37.60 12.46 15.37
N THR A 44 -37.40 11.25 15.90
CA THR A 44 -38.25 10.71 16.95
C THR A 44 -37.47 10.81 18.26
N GLU A 45 -37.78 11.88 18.99
CA GLU A 45 -37.60 11.95 20.44
C GLU A 45 -38.26 10.74 21.09
N LYS A 46 -37.49 10.05 21.93
CA LYS A 46 -38.01 9.31 23.07
C LYS A 46 -37.23 9.75 24.29
N ASP A 47 -37.81 10.76 24.91
CA ASP A 47 -37.73 11.03 26.34
C ASP A 47 -38.42 9.88 27.12
N ASP A 48 -38.25 9.90 28.43
CA ASP A 48 -38.79 9.02 29.48
C ASP A 48 -37.83 7.90 29.96
N GLY A 49 -37.19 8.17 31.10
CA GLY A 49 -36.45 7.15 31.85
C GLY A 49 -35.77 7.60 33.13
N ASP A 50 -36.45 8.40 33.96
CA ASP A 50 -36.13 8.61 35.39
C ASP A 50 -35.91 7.26 36.11
N GLY A 51 -34.85 7.13 36.91
CA GLY A 51 -34.57 5.85 37.57
C GLY A 51 -33.39 5.78 38.52
N VAL A 52 -33.55 6.40 39.69
CA VAL A 52 -33.03 5.95 41.00
C VAL A 52 -31.53 6.07 41.27
N LEU A 53 -31.25 7.04 42.13
CA LEU A 53 -30.10 7.15 43.02
C LEU A 53 -30.11 5.99 44.02
N ASP A 54 -29.04 5.20 44.10
CA ASP A 54 -28.66 4.50 45.34
C ASP A 54 -27.20 4.76 45.67
N SER A 55 -27.04 5.64 46.66
CA SER A 55 -25.81 5.84 47.41
C SER A 55 -25.61 4.64 48.34
N ALA A 56 -24.50 3.93 48.17
CA ALA A 56 -23.92 3.12 49.22
C ALA A 56 -22.41 3.33 49.22
N GLY A 57 -21.95 4.11 50.19
CA GLY A 57 -20.54 4.34 50.45
C GLY A 57 -19.82 3.03 50.76
N SER A 58 -18.68 2.84 50.12
CA SER A 58 -17.71 1.81 50.50
C SER A 58 -16.38 2.49 50.77
N SER A 59 -16.24 2.97 52.00
CA SER A 59 -14.98 3.40 52.59
C SER A 59 -14.08 2.17 52.73
N ARG A 60 -13.29 1.87 51.70
CA ARG A 60 -12.25 0.85 51.79
C ARG A 60 -10.93 1.50 52.16
N ALA A 61 -10.46 1.13 53.35
CA ALA A 61 -9.24 1.59 53.98
C ALA A 61 -8.01 1.42 53.06
N LEU A 62 -7.23 2.50 52.95
CA LEU A 62 -5.84 2.49 52.50
C LEU A 62 -5.01 1.66 53.50
N VAL A 63 -4.78 0.40 53.17
CA VAL A 63 -3.71 -0.38 53.79
C VAL A 63 -2.46 -0.11 52.97
N VAL A 64 -1.63 0.81 53.46
CA VAL A 64 -0.24 0.96 53.04
C VAL A 64 0.53 -0.22 53.62
N SER A 65 0.65 -1.29 52.84
CA SER A 65 1.60 -2.37 53.13
C SER A 65 2.94 -1.98 52.50
N ASP A 66 3.73 -1.24 53.27
CA ASP A 66 5.16 -1.10 53.08
C ASP A 66 5.81 -2.41 53.51
N GLY A 67 6.17 -3.25 52.53
CA GLY A 67 6.69 -4.60 52.75
C GLY A 67 7.50 -5.05 51.56
N GLY A 68 8.70 -4.48 51.42
CA GLY A 68 9.70 -4.96 50.50
C GLY A 68 10.18 -6.36 50.89
N THR A 69 10.30 -7.22 49.89
CA THR A 69 11.38 -8.21 49.71
C THR A 69 11.21 -8.82 48.31
N ASP A 70 12.27 -8.74 47.51
CA ASP A 70 12.58 -9.65 46.40
C ASP A 70 11.52 -9.76 45.28
N GLY A 71 11.43 -8.68 44.49
CA GLY A 71 10.67 -8.68 43.26
C GLY A 71 11.21 -9.75 42.28
N PRO A 72 10.37 -10.64 41.72
CA PRO A 72 10.75 -11.49 40.60
C PRO A 72 10.88 -10.63 39.34
N ALA A 73 11.99 -9.90 39.22
CA ALA A 73 12.33 -9.08 38.05
C ALA A 73 12.62 -9.93 36.79
N ASP A 74 12.67 -11.26 36.93
CA ASP A 74 12.91 -12.20 35.84
C ASP A 74 11.75 -13.17 35.59
N ALA A 75 10.50 -12.76 35.85
CA ALA A 75 9.36 -13.29 35.10
C ALA A 75 9.39 -12.72 33.67
N LEU A 76 10.53 -12.91 33.00
CA LEU A 76 10.83 -12.56 31.62
C LEU A 76 9.86 -13.35 30.75
N CYS A 77 8.73 -12.70 30.49
CA CYS A 77 7.94 -12.76 29.28
C CYS A 77 8.26 -13.97 28.40
N SER A 78 7.77 -15.16 28.78
CA SER A 78 7.39 -16.16 27.78
C SER A 78 6.11 -15.67 27.09
N SER A 79 6.10 -14.41 26.63
CA SER A 79 5.06 -13.91 25.74
C SER A 79 5.16 -14.78 24.52
N SER A 80 4.09 -15.52 24.21
CA SER A 80 4.05 -16.40 23.06
C SER A 80 4.54 -15.64 21.80
N PRO A 81 5.18 -16.31 20.83
CA PRO A 81 5.56 -15.68 19.58
C PRO A 81 4.41 -14.89 18.93
N LEU A 82 3.18 -15.38 19.05
CA LEU A 82 1.97 -14.66 18.67
C LEU A 82 1.78 -13.36 19.46
N ALA A 83 1.85 -13.37 20.79
CA ALA A 83 1.69 -12.18 21.61
C ALA A 83 2.73 -11.10 21.26
N ALA A 84 3.98 -11.51 20.99
CA ALA A 84 5.03 -10.59 20.53
C ALA A 84 4.71 -10.00 19.14
N ALA A 85 4.19 -10.80 18.21
CA ALA A 85 3.77 -10.33 16.89
C ALA A 85 2.57 -9.37 16.95
N ILE A 86 1.58 -9.67 17.80
CA ILE A 86 0.43 -8.80 18.09
C ILE A 86 0.93 -7.47 18.65
N ALA A 87 1.78 -7.50 19.67
CA ALA A 87 2.32 -6.29 20.31
C ALA A 87 3.06 -5.41 19.29
N ARG A 88 3.90 -5.98 18.42
CA ARG A 88 4.58 -5.23 17.36
C ARG A 88 3.61 -4.54 16.40
N CYS A 89 2.53 -5.22 15.99
CA CYS A 89 1.53 -4.63 15.11
C CYS A 89 0.70 -3.56 15.83
N VAL A 90 0.35 -3.78 17.11
CA VAL A 90 -0.42 -2.84 17.93
C VAL A 90 0.39 -1.57 18.23
N HIS A 91 1.70 -1.67 18.48
CA HIS A 91 2.52 -0.50 18.79
C HIS A 91 2.98 0.29 17.56
N TRP A 92 2.73 -0.21 16.35
CA TRP A 92 3.13 0.50 15.14
C TRP A 92 2.44 1.86 15.00
N ASN A 93 3.26 2.88 14.75
CA ASN A 93 2.88 4.27 14.48
C ASN A 93 1.96 4.90 15.54
N GLU A 94 1.97 4.41 16.79
CA GLU A 94 1.13 4.92 17.89
C GLU A 94 -0.39 4.98 17.58
N GLY A 95 -0.84 4.34 16.50
CA GLY A 95 -2.22 4.47 16.01
C GLY A 95 -2.49 5.59 14.99
N ASN A 96 -1.48 6.33 14.53
CA ASN A 96 -1.60 7.38 13.52
C ASN A 96 -1.91 6.87 12.09
N GLY A 97 -2.17 5.56 11.93
CA GLY A 97 -2.73 4.98 10.72
C GLY A 97 -1.80 4.95 9.51
N LEU A 98 -2.40 4.86 8.32
CA LEU A 98 -1.75 4.58 7.02
C LEU A 98 -1.19 5.79 6.28
N PHE A 99 -1.59 7.00 6.65
CA PHE A 99 -1.48 8.21 5.83
C PHE A 99 -0.44 9.15 6.41
N GLY A 100 0.37 9.77 5.54
CA GLY A 100 1.46 10.68 5.93
C GLY A 100 2.85 10.04 6.07
N ILE A 101 2.95 8.70 6.04
CA ILE A 101 4.23 8.00 6.16
C ILE A 101 4.83 7.70 4.77
N ALA A 102 6.16 7.81 4.65
CA ALA A 102 6.87 7.43 3.43
C ALA A 102 6.66 5.93 3.11
N TRP A 103 6.61 5.59 1.81
CA TRP A 103 6.38 4.21 1.38
C TRP A 103 7.36 3.21 2.03
N LYS A 104 8.64 3.59 2.13
CA LYS A 104 9.69 2.77 2.73
C LYS A 104 9.36 2.38 4.19
N ASP A 105 8.83 3.30 4.98
CA ASP A 105 8.53 3.05 6.39
C ASP A 105 7.24 2.22 6.51
N LYS A 106 6.26 2.43 5.62
CA LYS A 106 5.08 1.55 5.54
C LYS A 106 5.48 0.10 5.29
N VAL A 107 6.49 -0.13 4.44
CA VAL A 107 6.99 -1.47 4.15
C VAL A 107 7.74 -2.05 5.36
N ASN A 108 8.77 -1.34 5.85
CA ASN A 108 9.66 -1.86 6.88
C ASN A 108 9.00 -1.97 8.25
N GLU A 109 8.19 -0.98 8.63
CA GLU A 109 7.62 -0.88 9.96
C GLU A 109 6.18 -1.36 10.01
N GLY A 110 5.44 -1.29 8.90
CA GLY A 110 4.05 -1.75 8.83
C GLY A 110 3.91 -3.16 8.25
N LEU A 111 4.30 -3.35 6.99
CA LEU A 111 4.04 -4.59 6.26
C LEU A 111 4.88 -5.78 6.77
N VAL A 112 6.12 -5.56 7.21
CA VAL A 112 6.96 -6.65 7.77
C VAL A 112 6.35 -7.22 9.06
N PRO A 113 5.94 -6.41 10.07
CA PRO A 113 5.19 -6.93 11.21
C PRO A 113 3.88 -7.60 10.83
N ALA A 114 3.13 -7.03 9.89
CA ALA A 114 1.87 -7.61 9.42
C ALA A 114 2.09 -9.00 8.77
N LEU A 115 3.14 -9.18 7.95
CA LEU A 115 3.49 -10.49 7.39
C LEU A 115 3.86 -11.47 8.50
N THR A 116 4.68 -11.05 9.46
CA THR A 116 5.07 -11.87 10.61
C THR A 116 3.85 -12.37 11.38
N LEU A 117 2.90 -11.48 11.68
CA LEU A 117 1.65 -11.84 12.35
C LEU A 117 0.79 -12.76 11.48
N ALA A 118 0.65 -12.49 10.19
CA ALA A 118 -0.15 -13.32 9.29
C ALA A 118 0.35 -14.77 9.22
N LEU A 119 1.68 -14.97 9.20
CA LEU A 119 2.29 -16.30 9.23
C LEU A 119 1.97 -17.04 10.54
N ARG A 120 2.04 -16.35 11.70
CA ARG A 120 1.65 -16.93 13.00
C ARG A 120 0.17 -17.27 13.08
N LEU A 121 -0.69 -16.39 12.57
CA LEU A 121 -2.13 -16.66 12.50
C LEU A 121 -2.46 -17.89 11.65
N LYS A 122 -1.69 -18.14 10.58
CA LYS A 122 -1.86 -19.32 9.74
C LYS A 122 -1.34 -20.59 10.42
N GLU A 123 -0.20 -20.51 11.10
CA GLU A 123 0.44 -21.62 11.83
C GLU A 123 -0.42 -22.08 13.03
N GLU A 124 -0.88 -21.14 13.85
CA GLU A 124 -1.63 -21.42 15.09
C GLU A 124 -3.15 -21.54 14.85
N GLY A 125 -3.62 -21.17 13.66
CA GLY A 125 -4.98 -21.40 13.20
C GLY A 125 -6.04 -20.51 13.87
N LYS A 126 -7.23 -21.07 14.07
CA LYS A 126 -8.45 -20.30 14.40
C LYS A 126 -8.38 -19.63 15.78
N GLU A 127 -7.75 -20.25 16.76
CA GLU A 127 -7.65 -19.71 18.12
C GLU A 127 -6.80 -18.43 18.16
N ALA A 128 -5.69 -18.41 17.42
CA ALA A 128 -4.85 -17.22 17.27
C ALA A 128 -5.61 -16.07 16.58
N VAL A 129 -6.41 -16.38 15.56
CA VAL A 129 -7.27 -15.40 14.91
C VAL A 129 -8.29 -14.82 15.89
N GLU A 130 -8.93 -15.67 16.70
CA GLU A 130 -9.88 -15.22 17.73
C GLU A 130 -9.22 -14.37 18.81
N GLN A 131 -7.96 -14.64 19.17
CA GLN A 131 -7.19 -13.79 20.07
C GLN A 131 -6.97 -12.40 19.48
N VAL A 132 -6.56 -12.29 18.22
CA VAL A 132 -6.38 -10.99 17.54
C VAL A 132 -7.70 -10.23 17.41
N LEU A 133 -8.82 -10.92 17.15
CA LEU A 133 -10.13 -10.28 17.02
C LEU A 133 -10.69 -9.73 18.34
N ARG A 134 -10.12 -10.09 19.49
CA ARG A 134 -10.47 -9.49 20.80
C ARG A 134 -9.82 -8.11 21.00
N GLU A 135 -8.85 -7.74 20.17
CA GLU A 135 -8.19 -6.44 20.25
C GLU A 135 -9.21 -5.29 20.06
N PRO A 136 -9.06 -4.16 20.77
CA PRO A 136 -10.03 -3.06 20.73
C PRO A 136 -10.38 -2.54 19.33
N TYR A 137 -9.44 -2.66 18.38
CA TYR A 137 -9.58 -2.22 17.00
C TYR A 137 -10.60 -3.03 16.18
N PHE A 138 -11.04 -4.19 16.65
CA PHE A 138 -12.02 -5.04 15.95
C PHE A 138 -13.45 -4.99 16.52
N LYS A 139 -13.68 -4.30 17.64
CA LYS A 139 -14.91 -4.32 18.46
C LYS A 139 -16.23 -4.08 17.71
N ASN A 140 -16.22 -3.42 16.56
CA ASN A 140 -17.43 -3.08 15.79
C ASN A 140 -17.68 -3.97 14.56
N THR A 141 -16.86 -4.99 14.32
CA THR A 141 -16.98 -5.81 13.10
C THR A 141 -18.00 -6.94 13.34
N LYS A 142 -19.30 -6.67 13.13
CA LYS A 142 -20.43 -7.61 13.35
C LYS A 142 -20.45 -8.87 12.45
N GLY A 143 -19.35 -9.27 11.81
CA GLY A 143 -19.34 -10.33 10.81
C GLY A 143 -18.35 -11.46 11.10
N ASN A 144 -18.87 -12.67 11.31
CA ASN A 144 -18.13 -13.93 11.35
C ASN A 144 -17.34 -14.20 10.03
N THR A 145 -17.68 -13.48 8.96
CA THR A 145 -17.16 -13.61 7.58
C THR A 145 -15.68 -13.25 7.40
N GLN A 146 -14.98 -12.84 8.45
CA GLN A 146 -13.57 -12.43 8.35
C GLN A 146 -12.57 -13.48 8.83
N LYS A 147 -13.01 -14.57 9.47
CA LYS A 147 -12.08 -15.55 10.06
C LYS A 147 -11.13 -16.19 9.06
N ASP A 148 -11.56 -16.34 7.80
CA ASP A 148 -10.74 -16.93 6.74
C ASP A 148 -9.77 -15.94 6.08
N LYS A 149 -9.80 -14.66 6.47
CA LYS A 149 -8.99 -13.58 5.86
C LYS A 149 -7.80 -13.19 6.74
N VAL A 150 -6.97 -14.16 7.12
CA VAL A 150 -5.82 -13.98 8.02
C VAL A 150 -4.91 -12.79 7.64
N PHE A 151 -4.61 -12.65 6.35
CA PHE A 151 -3.77 -11.55 5.84
C PHE A 151 -4.42 -10.17 6.04
N VAL A 152 -5.73 -10.07 5.82
CA VAL A 152 -6.47 -8.83 6.01
C VAL A 152 -6.54 -8.48 7.49
N ILE A 153 -6.73 -9.47 8.37
CA ILE A 153 -6.74 -9.26 9.82
C ILE A 153 -5.40 -8.70 10.29
N ALA A 154 -4.28 -9.29 9.87
CA ALA A 154 -2.96 -8.81 10.27
C ALA A 154 -2.68 -7.37 9.79
N VAL A 155 -3.03 -7.05 8.54
CA VAL A 155 -2.90 -5.69 8.00
C VAL A 155 -3.82 -4.71 8.75
N ARG A 156 -5.07 -5.08 9.02
CA ARG A 156 -6.01 -4.22 9.76
C ARG A 156 -5.55 -3.93 11.17
N LEU A 157 -5.02 -4.93 11.89
CA LEU A 157 -4.50 -4.73 13.23
C LEU A 157 -3.33 -3.74 13.22
N THR A 158 -2.43 -3.89 12.24
CA THR A 158 -1.24 -3.05 12.12
C THR A 158 -1.61 -1.61 11.77
N PHE A 159 -2.36 -1.45 10.67
CA PHE A 159 -2.62 -0.14 10.08
C PHE A 159 -3.84 0.61 10.62
N LYS A 160 -4.69 -0.05 11.40
CA LYS A 160 -5.84 0.53 12.13
C LYS A 160 -6.67 1.50 11.27
N PRO A 161 -7.25 1.03 10.15
CA PRO A 161 -8.00 1.90 9.26
C PRO A 161 -9.20 2.53 9.97
N THR A 162 -9.26 3.86 9.98
CA THR A 162 -10.36 4.66 10.53
C THR A 162 -11.47 4.92 9.50
N GLU A 163 -11.12 4.95 8.21
CA GLU A 163 -12.04 5.27 7.12
C GLU A 163 -12.29 4.09 6.17
N PRO A 164 -13.44 4.05 5.46
CA PRO A 164 -13.72 3.04 4.43
C PRO A 164 -12.70 3.02 3.28
N SER A 165 -12.16 4.18 2.91
CA SER A 165 -11.09 4.32 1.91
C SER A 165 -9.82 3.57 2.34
N HIS A 166 -9.48 3.64 3.63
CA HIS A 166 -8.32 2.98 4.23
C HIS A 166 -8.50 1.46 4.27
N MET A 167 -9.73 1.00 4.47
CA MET A 167 -10.08 -0.42 4.41
C MET A 167 -9.76 -1.01 3.04
N LYS A 168 -10.04 -0.29 1.94
CA LYS A 168 -9.66 -0.74 0.59
C LYS A 168 -8.16 -0.97 0.49
N LEU A 169 -7.34 -0.03 0.95
CA LEU A 169 -5.87 -0.18 0.96
C LEU A 169 -5.42 -1.39 1.79
N CYS A 170 -6.07 -1.67 2.92
CA CYS A 170 -5.75 -2.85 3.71
C CYS A 170 -5.95 -4.15 2.90
N TYR A 171 -6.98 -4.25 2.06
CA TYR A 171 -7.15 -5.39 1.16
C TYR A 171 -6.06 -5.45 0.09
N GLU A 172 -5.60 -4.31 -0.40
CA GLU A 172 -4.52 -4.27 -1.39
C GLU A 172 -3.17 -4.70 -0.80
N TYR A 173 -2.86 -4.24 0.40
CA TYR A 173 -1.67 -4.68 1.13
C TYR A 173 -1.74 -6.14 1.57
N ALA A 174 -2.92 -6.63 1.96
CA ALA A 174 -3.11 -8.05 2.22
C ALA A 174 -2.81 -8.91 0.98
N ALA A 175 -3.10 -8.43 -0.23
CA ALA A 175 -2.73 -9.11 -1.46
C ALA A 175 -1.21 -9.16 -1.69
N ILE A 176 -0.45 -8.13 -1.25
CA ILE A 176 1.02 -8.18 -1.28
C ILE A 176 1.53 -9.29 -0.36
N ILE A 177 1.07 -9.30 0.89
CA ILE A 177 1.50 -10.27 1.91
C ILE A 177 1.13 -11.70 1.49
N GLN A 178 -0.10 -11.90 1.01
CA GLN A 178 -0.54 -13.18 0.49
C GLN A 178 0.28 -13.62 -0.73
N CYS A 179 0.62 -12.69 -1.63
CA CYS A 179 1.49 -13.02 -2.77
C CYS A 179 2.91 -13.39 -2.33
N ALA A 180 3.48 -12.72 -1.33
CA ALA A 180 4.78 -13.06 -0.79
C ALA A 180 4.79 -14.46 -0.17
N GLU A 181 3.75 -14.79 0.58
CA GLU A 181 3.58 -16.11 1.20
C GLU A 181 3.46 -17.22 0.16
N GLN A 182 2.64 -17.02 -0.89
CA GLN A 182 2.50 -17.98 -1.99
C GLN A 182 3.76 -18.15 -2.85
N LEU A 183 4.65 -17.15 -2.85
CA LEU A 183 5.94 -17.20 -3.54
C LEU A 183 7.09 -17.59 -2.60
N GLU A 184 6.78 -17.96 -1.36
CA GLU A 184 7.74 -18.37 -0.33
C GLU A 184 8.87 -17.34 -0.12
N ILE A 185 8.55 -16.05 -0.23
CA ILE A 185 9.52 -14.97 -0.03
C ILE A 185 9.98 -14.97 1.44
N PRO A 186 11.29 -15.11 1.73
CA PRO A 186 11.79 -15.05 3.09
C PRO A 186 11.46 -13.72 3.76
N LEU A 187 11.16 -13.76 5.08
CA LEU A 187 10.82 -12.54 5.83
C LEU A 187 11.93 -11.47 5.77
N ALA A 188 13.21 -11.91 5.74
CA ALA A 188 14.37 -11.02 5.62
C ALA A 188 14.42 -10.27 4.28
N ASP A 189 13.93 -10.90 3.21
CA ASP A 189 13.96 -10.35 1.84
C ASP A 189 12.68 -9.60 1.48
N PHE A 190 11.62 -9.74 2.29
CA PHE A 190 10.30 -9.22 2.00
C PHE A 190 10.31 -7.70 1.71
N ALA A 191 11.00 -6.90 2.52
CA ALA A 191 11.03 -5.45 2.31
C ALA A 191 11.68 -5.05 0.97
N SER A 192 12.79 -5.71 0.62
CA SER A 192 13.47 -5.52 -0.68
C SER A 192 12.60 -5.98 -1.85
N TRP A 193 11.92 -7.12 -1.68
CA TRP A 193 11.00 -7.66 -2.67
C TRP A 193 9.80 -6.73 -2.93
N VAL A 194 9.18 -6.19 -1.87
CA VAL A 194 8.06 -5.24 -1.99
C VAL A 194 8.49 -3.94 -2.67
N ALA A 195 9.72 -3.45 -2.42
CA ALA A 195 10.23 -2.26 -3.09
C ALA A 195 10.29 -2.39 -4.62
N ASN A 196 10.43 -3.62 -5.12
CA ASN A 196 10.53 -3.94 -6.55
C ASN A 196 9.25 -4.54 -7.15
N THR A 197 8.17 -4.65 -6.36
CA THR A 197 6.94 -5.33 -6.78
C THR A 197 5.74 -4.42 -6.68
N SER A 198 4.93 -4.37 -7.74
CA SER A 198 3.68 -3.63 -7.74
C SER A 198 2.51 -4.46 -7.19
N ILE A 199 1.53 -3.79 -6.58
CA ILE A 199 0.27 -4.40 -6.12
C ILE A 199 -0.44 -5.10 -7.29
N ALA A 200 -0.44 -4.51 -8.49
CA ALA A 200 -1.05 -5.09 -9.68
C ALA A 200 -0.39 -6.42 -10.05
N THR A 201 0.93 -6.50 -9.99
CA THR A 201 1.70 -7.73 -10.21
C THR A 201 1.32 -8.82 -9.20
N CYS A 202 1.22 -8.48 -7.91
CA CYS A 202 0.79 -9.42 -6.88
C CYS A 202 -0.62 -9.97 -7.12
N LYS A 203 -1.59 -9.09 -7.42
CA LYS A 203 -2.97 -9.49 -7.73
C LYS A 203 -3.03 -10.41 -8.95
N ALA A 204 -2.28 -10.12 -10.00
CA ALA A 204 -2.22 -10.96 -11.20
C ALA A 204 -1.65 -12.36 -10.90
N LYS A 205 -0.57 -12.45 -10.10
CA LYS A 205 0.01 -13.73 -9.66
C LYS A 205 -0.97 -14.55 -8.82
N LEU A 206 -1.63 -13.93 -7.84
CA LEU A 206 -2.65 -14.62 -7.02
C LEU A 206 -3.82 -15.12 -7.86
N ALA A 207 -4.28 -14.33 -8.84
CA ALA A 207 -5.33 -14.76 -9.76
C ALA A 207 -4.90 -15.96 -10.61
N LYS A 208 -3.63 -15.99 -11.06
CA LYS A 208 -3.06 -17.12 -11.80
C LYS A 208 -3.01 -18.39 -10.94
N ILE A 209 -2.44 -18.31 -9.74
CA ILE A 209 -2.35 -19.43 -8.79
C ILE A 209 -3.75 -19.99 -8.48
N LYS A 210 -4.73 -19.12 -8.25
CA LYS A 210 -6.11 -19.53 -8.01
C LYS A 210 -6.68 -20.32 -9.20
N ARG A 211 -6.48 -19.85 -10.44
CA ARG A 211 -6.95 -20.56 -11.64
C ARG A 211 -6.30 -21.94 -11.78
N GLU A 212 -4.98 -22.03 -11.55
CA GLU A 212 -4.23 -23.28 -11.61
C GLU A 212 -4.70 -24.27 -10.53
N SER A 213 -4.97 -23.79 -9.31
CA SER A 213 -5.52 -24.64 -8.23
C SER A 213 -6.91 -25.18 -8.54
N SER A 214 -7.77 -24.40 -9.21
CA SER A 214 -9.12 -24.83 -9.58
C SER A 214 -9.13 -25.79 -10.77
N GLN A 215 -8.16 -25.69 -11.69
CA GLN A 215 -8.07 -26.62 -12.82
C GLN A 215 -7.66 -28.04 -12.38
N ASN A 216 -6.81 -28.15 -11.36
CA ASN A 216 -6.38 -29.45 -10.84
C ASN A 216 -7.51 -30.22 -10.12
N ASP A 217 -8.53 -29.53 -9.61
CA ASP A 217 -9.64 -30.15 -8.85
C ASP A 217 -10.73 -30.75 -9.78
N VAL A 218 -10.81 -30.29 -11.04
CA VAL A 218 -11.84 -30.73 -12.00
C VAL A 218 -11.41 -31.98 -12.81
N GLY A 219 -10.21 -32.49 -12.59
CA GLY A 219 -9.71 -33.73 -13.23
C GLY A 219 -10.26 -35.03 -12.65
N GLY A 220 -11.05 -34.98 -11.57
CA GLY A 220 -11.67 -36.14 -10.93
C GLY A 220 -13.14 -36.28 -11.31
N VAL A 221 -13.48 -37.37 -12.00
CA VAL A 221 -14.84 -37.85 -12.30
C VAL A 221 -15.51 -37.26 -13.55
N ASN A 222 -14.98 -37.62 -14.73
CA ASN A 222 -15.84 -37.84 -15.89
C ASN A 222 -16.72 -39.09 -15.62
N ALA A 223 -17.89 -38.89 -15.04
CA ALA A 223 -19.01 -39.77 -15.31
C ALA A 223 -19.63 -39.33 -16.66
N PRO A 224 -19.90 -40.24 -17.60
CA PRO A 224 -20.43 -39.87 -18.90
C PRO A 224 -21.89 -39.41 -18.76
N ALA A 225 -22.09 -38.10 -18.71
CA ALA A 225 -23.40 -37.51 -18.92
C ALA A 225 -23.63 -37.36 -20.43
N THR A 226 -24.29 -38.34 -21.03
CA THR A 226 -25.06 -38.14 -22.25
C THR A 226 -26.15 -37.12 -21.96
N ASP A 227 -26.02 -35.88 -22.44
CA ASP A 227 -27.21 -35.18 -22.92
C ASP A 227 -26.90 -34.15 -23.99
N THR A 228 -27.85 -34.07 -24.91
CA THR A 228 -27.74 -33.57 -26.27
C THR A 228 -28.41 -32.19 -26.29
N HIS A 229 -27.67 -31.11 -26.54
CA HIS A 229 -28.30 -29.85 -26.94
C HIS A 229 -27.41 -29.05 -27.90
N PRO A 230 -27.97 -28.48 -28.99
CA PRO A 230 -27.19 -27.87 -30.07
C PRO A 230 -26.69 -26.46 -29.76
N PRO A 231 -25.63 -26.00 -30.46
CA PRO A 231 -24.94 -24.74 -30.17
C PRO A 231 -25.71 -23.52 -30.69
N ASN A 232 -25.85 -22.51 -29.84
CA ASN A 232 -26.22 -21.15 -30.24
C ASN A 232 -24.93 -20.34 -30.45
N VAL A 233 -24.62 -20.06 -31.71
CA VAL A 233 -23.44 -19.30 -32.14
C VAL A 233 -23.73 -17.81 -32.00
N VAL A 234 -23.16 -17.16 -30.99
CA VAL A 234 -23.04 -15.71 -30.92
C VAL A 234 -21.57 -15.36 -31.14
N ASN A 235 -21.26 -14.86 -32.35
CA ASN A 235 -19.96 -14.30 -32.69
C ASN A 235 -19.69 -13.03 -31.85
N VAL A 236 -18.64 -13.07 -31.04
CA VAL A 236 -18.03 -11.88 -30.41
C VAL A 236 -16.63 -11.73 -31.01
N PRO A 237 -16.25 -10.55 -31.55
CA PRO A 237 -14.97 -10.38 -32.21
C PRO A 237 -13.80 -10.34 -31.21
N GLU A 238 -12.94 -11.36 -31.26
CA GLU A 238 -11.58 -11.37 -30.71
C GLU A 238 -10.65 -10.54 -31.61
N ASP A 239 -10.45 -9.24 -31.36
CA ASP A 239 -9.21 -8.58 -31.83
C ASP A 239 -8.89 -7.22 -31.17
N VAL A 240 -8.76 -7.17 -29.84
CA VAL A 240 -8.27 -5.95 -29.16
C VAL A 240 -7.08 -6.22 -28.23
N SER A 241 -6.78 -7.48 -27.93
CA SER A 241 -5.69 -7.88 -27.03
C SER A 241 -4.35 -8.01 -27.76
N ALA A 242 -4.35 -8.56 -28.98
CA ALA A 242 -3.15 -8.73 -29.79
C ALA A 242 -2.55 -7.38 -30.23
N SER A 243 -3.40 -6.42 -30.64
CA SER A 243 -2.96 -5.08 -31.03
C SER A 243 -2.31 -4.30 -29.88
N LYS A 244 -2.80 -4.42 -28.64
CA LYS A 244 -2.19 -3.75 -27.47
C LYS A 244 -0.82 -4.34 -27.10
N MET A 245 -0.66 -5.65 -27.23
CA MET A 245 0.64 -6.30 -27.02
C MET A 245 1.64 -5.95 -28.12
N ALA A 246 1.21 -5.90 -29.38
CA ALA A 246 2.07 -5.49 -30.49
C ALA A 246 2.58 -4.05 -30.34
N ILE A 247 1.72 -3.12 -29.90
CA ILE A 247 2.12 -1.71 -29.64
C ILE A 247 3.09 -1.62 -28.46
N ALA A 248 2.90 -2.39 -27.38
CA ALA A 248 3.80 -2.41 -26.23
C ALA A 248 5.19 -3.00 -26.56
N VAL A 249 5.24 -4.04 -27.39
CA VAL A 249 6.48 -4.70 -27.83
C VAL A 249 7.25 -3.83 -28.83
N ALA A 250 6.57 -3.19 -29.78
CA ALA A 250 7.18 -2.26 -30.73
C ALA A 250 7.81 -1.05 -30.01
N ASN A 251 7.15 -0.52 -28.97
CA ASN A 251 7.68 0.59 -28.19
C ASN A 251 8.96 0.19 -27.42
N LYS A 252 9.07 -1.01 -26.87
CA LYS A 252 10.24 -1.39 -26.05
C LYS A 252 11.55 -1.39 -26.85
N ALA A 253 11.54 -1.92 -28.07
CA ALA A 253 12.74 -2.00 -28.92
C ALA A 253 13.21 -0.61 -29.38
N GLU A 254 12.28 0.28 -29.73
CA GLU A 254 12.58 1.66 -30.11
C GLU A 254 13.18 2.45 -28.95
N TRP A 255 12.62 2.33 -27.75
CA TRP A 255 13.15 2.96 -26.54
C TRP A 255 14.54 2.42 -26.16
N GLN A 256 14.78 1.11 -26.33
CA GLN A 256 16.11 0.53 -26.08
C GLN A 256 17.17 1.06 -27.05
N ALA A 257 16.86 1.17 -28.33
CA ALA A 257 17.80 1.73 -29.33
C ALA A 257 18.15 3.21 -29.04
N ILE A 258 17.18 4.00 -28.58
CA ILE A 258 17.42 5.40 -28.18
C ILE A 258 18.31 5.47 -26.94
N ILE A 259 18.07 4.62 -25.94
CA ILE A 259 18.85 4.60 -24.68
C ILE A 259 20.30 4.13 -24.94
N GLU A 260 20.50 3.16 -25.82
CA GLU A 260 21.84 2.62 -26.13
C GLU A 260 22.70 3.60 -26.95
N THR A 261 22.09 4.51 -27.69
CA THR A 261 22.80 5.45 -28.59
C THR A 261 22.96 6.85 -28.01
N ALA A 262 22.15 7.24 -27.02
CA ALA A 262 22.20 8.56 -26.39
C ALA A 262 23.26 8.61 -25.29
N ASP A 263 23.98 9.74 -25.20
CA ASP A 263 24.80 10.06 -24.03
C ASP A 263 23.89 10.15 -22.78
N PRO A 264 24.14 9.36 -21.72
CA PRO A 264 23.33 9.37 -20.49
C PRO A 264 23.13 10.75 -19.87
N SER A 265 24.13 11.64 -20.00
CA SER A 265 24.05 13.00 -19.45
C SER A 265 23.06 13.87 -20.23
N ALA A 266 23.09 13.77 -21.56
CA ALA A 266 22.16 14.48 -22.43
C ALA A 266 20.72 13.94 -22.31
N LEU A 267 20.56 12.62 -22.16
CA LEU A 267 19.26 11.99 -21.93
C LEU A 267 18.62 12.48 -20.63
N LYS A 268 19.41 12.58 -19.56
CA LYS A 268 18.95 13.07 -18.26
C LYS A 268 18.49 14.53 -18.34
N GLY A 269 19.27 15.39 -19.02
CA GLY A 269 18.91 16.79 -19.23
C GLY A 269 17.60 16.94 -20.02
N ALA A 270 17.44 16.19 -21.11
CA ALA A 270 16.24 16.21 -21.94
C ALA A 270 14.99 15.73 -21.18
N LEU A 271 15.13 14.70 -20.33
CA LEU A 271 14.03 14.18 -19.52
C LEU A 271 13.56 15.22 -18.51
N VAL A 272 14.49 15.83 -17.77
CA VAL A 272 14.19 16.87 -16.75
C VAL A 272 13.52 18.07 -17.41
N GLN A 273 14.04 18.52 -18.55
CA GLN A 273 13.47 19.66 -19.26
C GLN A 273 12.07 19.36 -19.82
N THR A 274 11.82 18.15 -20.32
CA THR A 274 10.50 17.77 -20.84
C THR A 274 9.45 17.68 -19.74
N ILE A 275 9.82 17.16 -18.57
CA ILE A 275 8.93 17.13 -17.41
C ILE A 275 8.62 18.56 -16.93
N ALA A 276 9.61 19.46 -16.95
CA ALA A 276 9.41 20.86 -16.57
C ALA A 276 8.54 21.65 -17.57
N ASP A 277 8.70 21.38 -18.87
CA ASP A 277 7.97 22.08 -19.93
C ASP A 277 6.53 21.56 -20.13
N TYR A 278 6.24 20.33 -19.70
CA TYR A 278 4.94 19.69 -19.90
C TYR A 278 3.88 20.24 -18.94
N LYS A 279 2.87 20.91 -19.49
CA LYS A 279 1.74 21.50 -18.75
C LYS A 279 0.44 20.69 -18.81
N GLY A 280 0.48 19.49 -19.42
CA GLY A 280 -0.69 18.61 -19.51
C GLY A 280 -0.85 17.74 -18.27
N ASP A 281 -2.07 17.25 -18.03
CA ASP A 281 -2.40 16.39 -16.88
C ASP A 281 -2.39 14.89 -17.23
N ASP A 282 -2.21 14.53 -18.49
CA ASP A 282 -2.28 13.14 -18.95
C ASP A 282 -0.90 12.55 -19.28
N VAL A 283 -0.74 11.28 -18.90
CA VAL A 283 0.51 10.52 -19.07
C VAL A 283 0.81 10.23 -20.54
N ALA A 284 -0.23 10.12 -21.39
CA ALA A 284 -0.05 9.81 -22.80
C ALA A 284 0.58 10.99 -23.56
N GLY A 285 0.17 12.22 -23.26
CA GLY A 285 0.76 13.44 -23.79
C GLY A 285 2.21 13.62 -23.33
N LEU A 286 2.53 13.32 -22.07
CA LEU A 286 3.91 13.35 -21.58
C LEU A 286 4.81 12.36 -22.32
N LEU A 287 4.32 11.14 -22.55
CA LEU A 287 5.05 10.11 -23.30
C LEU A 287 5.25 10.50 -24.76
N ASN A 288 4.26 11.12 -25.40
CA ASN A 288 4.39 11.63 -26.77
C ASN A 288 5.39 12.79 -26.84
N ALA A 289 5.35 13.74 -25.90
CA ALA A 289 6.30 14.86 -25.84
C ALA A 289 7.74 14.36 -25.65
N LEU A 290 7.95 13.36 -24.79
CA LEU A 290 9.25 12.71 -24.63
C LEU A 290 9.71 12.01 -25.92
N ARG A 291 8.80 11.33 -26.63
CA ARG A 291 9.11 10.66 -27.90
C ARG A 291 9.54 11.66 -28.97
N GLU A 292 8.80 12.75 -29.15
CA GLU A 292 9.12 13.80 -30.13
C GLU A 292 10.49 14.43 -29.84
N ARG A 293 10.78 14.72 -28.57
CA ARG A 293 12.05 15.34 -28.18
C ARG A 293 13.24 14.40 -28.35
N LEU A 294 13.06 13.10 -28.08
CA LEU A 294 14.10 12.09 -28.29
C LEU A 294 14.31 11.74 -29.76
N ALA A 295 13.26 11.80 -30.59
CA ALA A 295 13.39 11.62 -32.04
C ALA A 295 14.16 12.78 -32.71
N ALA A 296 14.17 13.98 -32.12
CA ALA A 296 14.94 15.13 -32.59
C ALA A 296 16.44 15.08 -32.22
N PHE A 297 16.82 14.24 -31.25
CA PHE A 297 18.19 14.18 -30.70
C PHE A 297 19.26 13.70 -31.70
N PRO A 298 19.04 12.68 -32.55
CA PRO A 298 20.03 12.20 -33.51
C PRO A 298 20.46 13.23 -34.56
N GLN A 299 19.65 14.27 -34.80
CA GLN A 299 19.97 15.30 -35.80
C GLN A 299 20.84 16.44 -35.23
N ALA A 300 20.74 16.73 -33.94
CA ALA A 300 21.50 17.81 -33.30
C ALA A 300 22.99 17.44 -33.10
N SER A 301 23.29 16.16 -32.81
CA SER A 301 24.67 15.70 -32.62
C SER A 301 25.48 15.63 -33.93
N ALA A 302 24.82 15.32 -35.06
CA ALA A 302 25.45 15.30 -36.37
C ALA A 302 25.81 16.72 -36.89
N GLN A 303 25.08 17.75 -36.45
CA GLN A 303 25.37 19.14 -36.82
C GLN A 303 26.48 19.77 -35.97
N ALA A 304 26.64 19.33 -34.71
CA ALA A 304 27.69 19.84 -33.82
C ALA A 304 29.11 19.36 -34.20
N SER A 305 29.25 18.30 -35.00
CA SER A 305 30.55 17.75 -35.42
C SER A 305 31.10 18.34 -36.74
N ASN A 306 30.36 19.25 -37.39
CA ASN A 306 30.75 19.92 -38.64
C ASN A 306 31.03 21.43 -38.46
N GLN A 307 31.11 21.91 -37.22
CA GLN A 307 31.64 23.22 -36.86
C GLN A 307 32.95 23.05 -36.10
#